data_AF-A0A9D1P8L4-F1
#
_entry.id   AF-A0A9D1P8L4-F1
#
_cell.length_a   1.000
_cell.length_b   1.000
_cell.length_c   1.000
_cell.angle_alpha   90.00
_cell.angle_beta   90.00
_cell.angle_gamma   90.00
#
_symmetry.space_group_name_H-M   'P 1'
#
loop_
_entity.id
_entity.type
_entity.pdbx_description
1 polymer ?
#
loop_
_entity_poly.entity_id
_entity_poly.type
_entity_poly.pdbx_seq_one_letter_code
_entity_poly.pdbx_strand_id
1 'polypeptide(L)'
;MQKSKVELIHQIETAVEEANQDEEWRRMYMTWQIRQREAELLGEKRGIAIGEKRGEERGEKRGIAIGEERGEKRGIAIGEERGEKRGITIGEKRGKLETARAMLKELPIDQVARFTGLSREELQSLAGEIAPQG
;
A
#
# COMPACT_ATOMS: atom_id res chain seq x y z
N MET A 1 -69.03 7.12 -35.26
CA MET A 1 -67.84 6.80 -34.42
C MET A 1 -66.94 7.99 -34.16
N GLN A 2 -66.61 8.83 -35.14
CA GLN A 2 -65.65 9.93 -34.93
C GLN A 2 -66.21 11.08 -34.06
N LYS A 3 -67.51 11.40 -34.19
CA LYS A 3 -68.20 12.43 -33.40
C LYS A 3 -68.24 12.13 -31.88
N SER A 4 -68.55 10.89 -31.50
CA SER A 4 -68.59 10.46 -30.10
C SER A 4 -67.21 10.45 -29.43
N LYS A 5 -66.14 10.27 -30.23
CA LYS A 5 -64.76 10.36 -29.74
C LYS A 5 -64.38 11.80 -29.41
N VAL A 6 -64.81 12.76 -30.24
CA VAL A 6 -64.55 14.19 -30.02
C VAL A 6 -65.29 14.70 -28.77
N GLU A 7 -66.54 14.30 -28.58
CA GLU A 7 -67.30 14.64 -27.37
C GLU A 7 -66.66 14.08 -26.09
N LEU A 8 -66.17 12.84 -26.13
CA LEU A 8 -65.46 12.24 -25.01
C LEU A 8 -64.15 12.99 -24.68
N ILE A 9 -63.39 13.39 -25.71
CA ILE A 9 -62.16 14.18 -25.51
C ILE A 9 -62.49 15.50 -24.82
N HIS A 10 -63.52 16.20 -25.28
CA HIS A 10 -63.91 17.48 -24.68
C HIS A 10 -64.35 17.33 -23.21
N GLN A 11 -65.12 16.27 -22.89
CA GLN A 11 -65.50 15.98 -21.50
C GLN A 11 -64.30 15.70 -20.60
N ILE A 12 -63.29 15.00 -21.12
CA ILE A 12 -62.04 14.74 -20.40
C ILE A 12 -61.26 16.04 -20.20
N GLU A 13 -61.15 16.88 -21.23
CA GLU A 13 -60.47 18.18 -21.13
C GLU A 13 -61.13 19.07 -20.06
N THR A 14 -62.47 19.18 -20.06
CA THR A 14 -63.21 19.95 -19.05
C THR A 14 -63.01 19.38 -17.64
N ALA A 15 -63.12 18.06 -17.47
CA ALA A 15 -62.90 17.43 -16.16
C ALA A 15 -61.47 17.63 -15.64
N VAL A 16 -60.47 17.63 -16.55
CA VAL A 16 -59.07 17.94 -16.22
C VAL A 16 -58.92 19.40 -15.83
N GLU A 17 -59.58 20.34 -16.51
CA GLU A 17 -59.57 21.76 -16.16
C GLU A 17 -60.21 22.02 -14.79
N GLU A 18 -61.33 21.39 -14.49
CA GLU A 18 -62.00 21.49 -13.18
C GLU A 18 -61.13 20.92 -12.06
N ALA A 19 -60.54 19.73 -12.28
CA ALA A 19 -59.60 19.13 -11.34
C ALA A 19 -58.34 19.99 -11.13
N ASN A 20 -57.88 20.68 -12.18
CA ASN A 20 -56.76 21.62 -12.10
C ASN A 20 -57.09 22.89 -11.30
N GLN A 21 -58.38 23.26 -11.19
CA GLN A 21 -58.80 24.40 -10.36
C GLN A 21 -58.93 24.04 -8.88
N ASP A 22 -59.08 22.77 -8.54
CA ASP A 22 -59.12 22.28 -7.15
C ASP A 22 -57.80 22.59 -6.42
N GLU A 23 -57.86 23.53 -5.47
CA GLU A 23 -56.71 23.97 -4.67
C GLU A 23 -56.20 22.88 -3.73
N GLU A 24 -57.09 22.07 -3.16
CA GLU A 24 -56.74 20.99 -2.24
C GLU A 24 -56.03 19.86 -3.00
N TRP A 25 -56.54 19.50 -4.18
CA TRP A 25 -55.87 18.52 -5.04
C TRP A 25 -54.48 18.99 -5.48
N ARG A 26 -54.35 20.25 -5.94
CA ARG A 26 -53.05 20.84 -6.29
C ARG A 26 -52.09 20.84 -5.12
N ARG A 27 -52.55 21.23 -3.93
CA ARG A 27 -51.73 21.23 -2.71
C ARG A 27 -51.27 19.82 -2.33
N MET A 28 -52.16 18.84 -2.41
CA MET A 28 -51.86 17.43 -2.13
C MET A 28 -50.83 16.88 -3.12
N TYR A 29 -51.01 17.18 -4.41
CA TYR A 29 -50.10 16.76 -5.48
C TYR A 29 -48.71 17.38 -5.31
N MET A 30 -48.62 18.69 -5.05
CA MET A 30 -47.35 19.37 -4.79
C MET A 30 -46.64 18.80 -3.55
N THR A 31 -47.40 18.53 -2.48
CA THR A 31 -46.86 17.90 -1.26
C THR A 31 -46.31 16.51 -1.55
N TRP A 32 -47.04 15.71 -2.34
CA TRP A 32 -46.59 14.39 -2.75
C TRP A 32 -45.32 14.47 -3.59
N GLN A 33 -45.25 15.37 -4.58
CA GLN A 33 -44.07 15.58 -5.41
C GLN A 33 -42.84 15.99 -4.59
N ILE A 34 -43.03 16.90 -3.62
CA ILE A 34 -41.94 17.31 -2.70
C ILE A 34 -41.43 16.09 -1.93
N ARG A 35 -42.33 15.28 -1.35
CA ARG A 35 -41.95 14.07 -0.62
C ARG A 35 -41.23 13.04 -1.50
N GLN A 36 -41.67 12.86 -2.74
CA GLN A 36 -40.98 11.98 -3.70
C GLN A 36 -39.55 12.47 -3.94
N ARG A 37 -39.39 13.77 -4.23
CA ARG A 37 -38.08 14.37 -4.46
C ARG A 37 -37.17 14.30 -3.23
N GLU A 38 -37.72 14.51 -2.04
CA GLU A 38 -36.98 14.34 -0.78
C GLU A 38 -36.52 12.89 -0.58
N ALA A 39 -37.38 11.91 -0.88
CA ALA A 39 -37.04 10.49 -0.79
C ALA A 39 -35.93 10.11 -1.78
N GLU A 40 -35.98 10.61 -3.01
CA GLU A 40 -34.94 10.43 -4.03
C GLU A 40 -33.61 11.03 -3.57
N LEU A 41 -33.61 12.30 -3.13
CA LEU A 41 -32.41 12.98 -2.63
C LEU A 41 -31.81 12.27 -1.41
N LEU A 42 -32.64 11.75 -0.52
CA LEU A 42 -32.18 10.98 0.64
C LEU A 42 -31.58 9.64 0.21
N GLY A 43 -32.19 8.97 -0.76
CA GLY A 43 -31.68 7.75 -1.37
C GLY A 43 -30.30 7.96 -2.01
N GLU A 44 -30.16 9.02 -2.82
CA GLU A 44 -28.91 9.39 -3.47
C GLU A 44 -27.81 9.71 -2.44
N LYS A 45 -28.10 10.58 -1.45
CA LYS A 45 -27.16 10.92 -0.38
C LYS A 45 -26.69 9.68 0.39
N ARG A 46 -27.60 8.76 0.71
CA ARG A 46 -27.26 7.50 1.38
C ARG A 46 -26.41 6.60 0.50
N GLY A 47 -26.77 6.50 -0.79
CA GLY A 47 -26.00 5.72 -1.77
C GLY A 47 -24.56 6.20 -1.89
N ILE A 48 -24.38 7.52 -2.02
CA ILE A 48 -23.06 8.16 -2.07
C ILE A 48 -22.29 7.89 -0.77
N ALA A 49 -22.86 8.19 0.39
CA ALA A 49 -22.19 8.01 1.67
C ALA A 49 -21.76 6.54 1.93
N ILE A 50 -22.61 5.57 1.57
CA ILE A 50 -22.26 4.15 1.67
C ILE A 50 -21.16 3.78 0.66
N GLY A 51 -21.28 4.27 -0.57
CA GLY A 51 -20.32 4.03 -1.64
C GLY A 51 -18.93 4.55 -1.30
N GLU A 52 -18.84 5.81 -0.84
CA GLU A 52 -17.61 6.47 -0.40
C GLU A 52 -16.99 5.74 0.77
N LYS A 53 -17.74 5.51 1.86
CA LYS A 53 -17.24 4.80 3.05
C LYS A 53 -16.68 3.42 2.69
N ARG A 54 -17.40 2.65 1.88
CA ARG A 54 -16.97 1.31 1.44
C ARG A 54 -15.75 1.38 0.52
N GLY A 55 -15.72 2.37 -0.37
CA GLY A 55 -14.62 2.62 -1.29
C GLY A 55 -13.33 2.95 -0.55
N GLU A 56 -13.40 3.88 0.40
CA GLU A 56 -12.30 4.31 1.25
C GLU A 56 -11.77 3.16 2.10
N GLU A 57 -12.64 2.48 2.87
CA GLU A 57 -12.24 1.34 3.72
C GLU A 57 -11.56 0.24 2.91
N ARG A 58 -12.10 -0.08 1.72
CA ARG A 58 -11.51 -1.10 0.84
C ARG A 58 -10.20 -0.63 0.22
N GLY A 59 -10.12 0.64 -0.15
CA GLY A 59 -8.92 1.25 -0.72
C GLY A 59 -7.77 1.26 0.28
N GLU A 60 -8.04 1.72 1.50
CA GLU A 60 -7.07 1.78 2.60
C GLU A 60 -6.56 0.39 2.98
N LYS A 61 -7.47 -0.56 3.26
CA LYS A 61 -7.09 -1.95 3.60
C LYS A 61 -6.21 -2.59 2.53
N ARG A 62 -6.55 -2.38 1.26
CA ARG A 62 -5.75 -2.90 0.13
C ARG A 62 -4.42 -2.19 0.00
N GLY A 63 -4.40 -0.87 0.15
CA GLY A 63 -3.19 -0.06 0.09
C GLY A 63 -2.18 -0.47 1.16
N ILE A 64 -2.64 -0.62 2.41
CA ILE A 64 -1.82 -1.08 3.54
C ILE A 64 -1.28 -2.49 3.27
N ALA A 65 -2.15 -3.46 2.96
CA ALA A 65 -1.73 -4.84 2.74
C ALA A 65 -0.66 -4.97 1.63
N ILE A 66 -0.86 -4.29 0.49
CA ILE A 66 0.11 -4.29 -0.61
C ILE A 66 1.40 -3.56 -0.22
N GLY A 67 1.27 -2.45 0.51
CA GLY A 67 2.41 -1.66 0.99
C GLY A 67 3.30 -2.45 1.95
N GLU A 68 2.70 -3.11 2.94
CA GLU A 68 3.37 -3.95 3.93
C GLU A 68 4.04 -5.15 3.27
N GLU A 69 3.31 -5.93 2.47
CA GLU A 69 3.86 -7.10 1.77
C GLU A 69 5.07 -6.72 0.90
N ARG A 70 4.96 -5.63 0.15
CA ARG A 70 6.04 -5.14 -0.71
C ARG A 70 7.21 -4.59 0.10
N GLY A 71 6.93 -3.88 1.19
CA GLY A 71 7.93 -3.32 2.09
C GLY A 71 8.75 -4.41 2.76
N GLU A 72 8.07 -5.42 3.32
CA GLU A 72 8.69 -6.57 3.98
C GLU A 72 9.56 -7.38 3.01
N LYS A 73 9.01 -7.78 1.85
CA LYS A 73 9.78 -8.51 0.83
C LYS A 73 11.04 -7.78 0.40
N ARG A 74 10.95 -6.46 0.20
CA ARG A 74 12.11 -5.62 -0.15
C ARG A 74 13.10 -5.49 1.00
N GLY A 75 12.61 -5.29 2.22
CA GLY A 75 13.43 -5.18 3.41
C GLY A 75 14.24 -6.45 3.66
N ILE A 76 13.60 -7.62 3.58
CA ILE A 76 14.26 -8.92 3.73
C ILE A 76 15.32 -9.11 2.65
N ALA A 77 14.96 -8.95 1.37
CA ALA A 77 15.91 -9.17 0.27
C ALA A 77 17.17 -8.28 0.38
N ILE A 78 16.98 -6.99 0.71
CA ILE A 78 18.11 -6.05 0.89
C ILE A 78 18.91 -6.40 2.14
N GLY A 79 18.23 -6.80 3.23
CA GLY A 79 18.85 -7.19 4.48
C GLY A 79 19.74 -8.43 4.33
N GLU A 80 19.20 -9.47 3.68
CA GLU A 80 19.91 -10.72 3.39
C GLU A 80 21.11 -10.48 2.47
N GLU A 81 20.94 -9.79 1.35
CA GLU A 81 22.04 -9.50 0.42
C GLU A 81 23.19 -8.73 1.11
N ARG A 82 22.84 -7.71 1.91
CA ARG A 82 23.84 -6.94 2.65
C ARG A 82 24.50 -7.75 3.76
N GLY A 83 23.70 -8.54 4.48
CA GLY A 83 24.17 -9.42 5.56
C GLY A 83 25.15 -10.46 5.04
N GLU A 84 24.80 -11.13 3.94
CA GLU A 84 25.63 -12.14 3.30
C GLU A 84 26.94 -11.55 2.77
N LYS A 85 26.89 -10.46 2.00
CA LYS A 85 28.11 -9.80 1.50
C LYS A 85 29.05 -9.36 2.63
N ARG A 86 28.49 -8.78 3.70
CA ARG A 86 29.28 -8.39 4.89
C ARG A 86 29.85 -9.61 5.60
N GLY A 87 29.04 -10.66 5.79
CA GLY A 87 29.44 -11.90 6.41
C GLY A 87 30.60 -12.57 5.68
N ILE A 88 30.50 -12.70 4.35
CA ILE A 88 31.56 -13.23 3.49
C ILE A 88 32.83 -12.39 3.63
N THR A 89 32.74 -11.06 3.48
CA THR A 89 33.91 -10.17 3.53
C THR A 89 34.62 -10.24 4.89
N ILE A 90 33.86 -10.19 5.98
CA ILE A 90 34.39 -10.26 7.36
C ILE A 90 34.98 -11.66 7.62
N GLY A 91 34.27 -12.71 7.21
CA GLY A 91 34.71 -14.10 7.36
C GLY A 91 36.01 -14.36 6.60
N GLU A 92 36.12 -13.95 5.34
CA GLU A 92 37.33 -14.07 4.53
C GLU A 92 38.50 -13.30 5.16
N LYS A 93 38.29 -12.05 5.58
CA LYS A 93 39.33 -11.26 6.24
C LYS A 93 39.78 -11.93 7.54
N ARG A 94 38.84 -12.37 8.38
CA ARG A 94 39.15 -13.05 9.64
C ARG A 94 39.90 -14.36 9.41
N GLY A 95 39.47 -15.17 8.44
CA GLY A 95 40.16 -16.42 8.08
C GLY A 95 41.59 -16.18 7.58
N LYS A 96 41.82 -15.13 6.77
CA LYS A 96 43.17 -14.71 6.36
C LYS A 96 44.03 -14.33 7.56
N LEU A 97 43.50 -13.53 8.49
CA LEU A 97 44.22 -13.12 9.70
C LEU A 97 44.52 -14.31 10.62
N GLU A 98 43.57 -15.23 10.82
CA GLU A 98 43.77 -16.45 11.63
C GLU A 98 44.82 -17.36 11.00
N THR A 99 44.78 -17.54 9.67
CA THR A 99 45.79 -18.32 8.92
C THR A 99 47.17 -17.68 9.05
N ALA A 100 47.26 -16.36 8.87
CA ALA A 100 48.51 -15.62 9.03
C ALA A 100 49.06 -15.74 10.45
N ARG A 101 48.20 -15.64 11.47
CA ARG A 101 48.58 -15.80 12.88
C ARG A 101 49.17 -17.19 13.15
N ALA A 102 48.61 -18.24 12.56
CA ALA A 102 49.15 -19.59 12.68
C ALA A 102 50.51 -19.72 11.97
N MET A 103 50.63 -19.19 10.76
CA MET A 103 51.88 -19.23 9.98
C MET A 103 53.02 -18.46 10.64
N LEU A 104 52.75 -17.31 11.26
CA LEU A 104 53.77 -16.48 11.94
C LEU A 104 54.46 -17.14 13.13
N LYS A 105 53.93 -18.27 13.63
CA LYS A 105 54.60 -19.06 14.67
C LYS A 105 55.80 -19.86 14.14
N GLU A 106 55.75 -20.25 12.87
CA GLU A 106 56.71 -21.17 12.25
C GLU A 106 57.44 -20.56 11.05
N LEU A 107 56.91 -19.49 10.46
CA LEU A 107 57.40 -18.88 9.23
C LEU A 107 57.72 -17.39 9.41
N PRO A 108 58.76 -16.86 8.74
CA PRO A 108 59.09 -15.44 8.77
C PRO A 108 58.02 -14.60 8.05
N ILE A 109 57.85 -13.35 8.50
CA ILE A 109 56.83 -12.39 8.01
C ILE A 109 56.79 -12.29 6.49
N ASP A 110 57.95 -12.31 5.83
CA ASP A 110 58.06 -12.20 4.37
C ASP A 110 57.48 -13.38 3.61
N GLN A 111 57.55 -14.60 4.18
CA GLN A 111 56.93 -15.78 3.60
C GLN A 111 55.42 -15.75 3.86
N VAL A 112 54.99 -15.37 5.07
CA VAL A 112 53.55 -15.25 5.39
C VAL A 112 52.85 -14.21 4.53
N ALA A 113 53.51 -13.07 4.25
CA ALA A 113 53.01 -12.05 3.34
C ALA A 113 52.75 -12.59 1.93
N ARG A 114 53.66 -13.44 1.41
CA ARG A 114 53.51 -14.07 0.10
C ARG A 114 52.34 -15.06 0.04
N PHE A 115 52.12 -15.83 1.10
CA PHE A 115 51.07 -16.86 1.12
C PHE A 115 49.67 -16.32 1.44
N THR A 116 49.58 -15.27 2.25
CA THR A 116 48.29 -14.74 2.72
C THR A 116 47.82 -13.48 1.98
N GLY A 117 48.74 -12.81 1.28
CA GLY A 117 48.46 -11.56 0.57
C GLY A 117 48.19 -10.36 1.49
N LEU A 118 48.45 -10.48 2.79
CA LEU A 118 48.35 -9.40 3.77
C LEU A 118 49.55 -8.45 3.69
N SER A 119 49.36 -7.20 4.10
CA SER A 119 50.47 -6.23 4.13
C SER A 119 51.46 -6.57 5.24
N ARG A 120 52.72 -6.13 5.08
CA ARG A 120 53.74 -6.29 6.13
C ARG A 120 53.33 -5.59 7.44
N GLU A 121 52.63 -4.46 7.34
CA GLU A 121 52.12 -3.70 8.49
C GLU A 121 51.07 -4.50 9.26
N GLU A 122 50.09 -5.09 8.55
CA GLU A 122 49.06 -5.96 9.16
C GLU A 122 49.69 -7.15 9.87
N LEU A 123 50.69 -7.78 9.24
CA LEU A 123 51.42 -8.92 9.80
C LEU A 123 52.32 -8.54 10.98
N GLN A 124 52.93 -7.34 10.97
CA GLN A 124 53.74 -6.85 12.09
C GLN A 124 52.88 -6.54 13.31
N SER A 125 51.70 -5.94 13.13
CA SER A 125 50.73 -5.77 14.22
C SER A 125 50.29 -7.12 14.78
N LEU A 126 49.95 -8.09 13.91
CA LEU A 126 49.60 -9.45 14.32
C LEU A 126 50.74 -10.15 15.08
N ALA A 127 51.98 -10.03 14.63
CA ALA A 127 53.15 -10.61 15.30
C ALA A 127 53.38 -9.97 16.68
N GLY A 128 53.18 -8.66 16.80
CA GLY A 128 53.23 -7.94 18.07
C GLY A 128 52.18 -8.38 19.09
N GLU A 129 51.00 -8.83 18.63
CA GLU A 129 49.94 -9.39 19.49
C GLU A 129 50.20 -10.85 19.92
N ILE A 130 51.07 -11.58 19.22
CA ILE A 130 51.43 -12.98 19.53
C ILE A 130 52.61 -13.04 20.50
N ALA A 131 53.52 -12.07 20.44
CA ALA A 131 54.66 -12.00 21.35
C ALA A 131 54.18 -11.84 22.80
N PRO A 132 54.67 -12.64 23.76
CA PRO A 132 54.34 -12.44 25.16
C PRO A 132 54.80 -11.03 25.56
N GLN A 133 53.88 -10.24 26.11
CA GLN A 133 54.20 -9.01 26.82
C GLN A 133 55.13 -9.41 27.96
N GLY A 134 56.43 -9.13 27.81
CA GLY A 134 57.44 -9.37 28.83
C GLY A 134 57.16 -8.56 30.09
#